data_AF-A0A016QL45-F1
#
_entry.id   AF-A0A016QL45-F1
#
_cell.length_a   1.000
_cell.length_b   1.000
_cell.length_c   1.000
_cell.angle_alpha   90.00
_cell.angle_beta   90.00
_cell.angle_gamma   90.00
#
_symmetry.space_group_name_H-M   'P 1'
#
loop_
_entity.id
_entity.type
_entity.pdbx_description
1 polymer ?
#
loop_
_entity_poly.entity_id
_entity_poly.type
_entity_poly.pdbx_seq_one_letter_code
_entity_poly.pdbx_strand_id
1 'polypeptide(L)'
;MSRLLLALALTALPLGAHAAPTTADPWPASPVLVRLFILPSGRADGAALTRALALTPFQVAGLRRLAQREAAYGEAGRHVIGRQEAASLNARIAAMRVEKDRKVRVLLGAKYPAFRHWVGVWWARQVKAAQ
;
A
#
# COMPACT_ATOMS: atom_id res chain seq x y z
N MET A 1 51.99 10.67 43.01
CA MET A 1 51.29 9.37 42.88
C MET A 1 49.92 9.61 42.28
N SER A 2 49.78 9.28 41.00
CA SER A 2 48.56 9.42 40.21
C SER A 2 47.51 8.40 40.63
N ARG A 3 46.23 8.81 40.64
CA ARG A 3 45.07 8.02 40.17
C ARG A 3 43.82 8.89 40.20
N LEU A 4 43.58 9.55 39.06
CA LEU A 4 42.28 10.05 38.63
C LEU A 4 41.32 8.86 38.51
N LEU A 5 40.21 8.88 39.24
CA LEU A 5 39.06 8.01 38.98
C LEU A 5 38.04 8.83 38.18
N LEU A 6 38.07 8.64 36.86
CA LEU A 6 37.00 9.05 35.95
C LEU A 6 35.77 8.19 36.26
N ALA A 7 34.75 8.77 36.89
CA ALA A 7 33.41 8.20 36.93
C ALA A 7 32.72 8.50 35.60
N LEU A 8 32.63 7.46 34.76
CA LEU A 8 31.96 7.47 33.46
C LEU A 8 30.44 7.59 33.69
N ALA A 9 29.88 8.78 33.44
CA ALA A 9 28.43 8.99 33.45
C ALA A 9 27.82 8.33 32.20
N LEU A 10 27.21 7.15 32.37
CA LEU A 10 26.30 6.57 31.37
C LEU A 10 25.03 7.42 31.31
N THR A 11 25.02 8.43 30.46
CA THR A 11 23.78 9.07 30.02
C THR A 11 23.02 8.09 29.14
N ALA A 12 22.00 7.45 29.70
CA ALA A 12 21.00 6.71 28.95
C ALA A 12 20.27 7.68 28.00
N LEU A 13 20.65 7.68 26.73
CA LEU A 13 19.86 8.33 25.70
C LEU A 13 18.50 7.61 25.62
N PRO A 14 17.36 8.32 25.72
CA PRO A 14 16.11 7.75 25.29
C PRO A 14 16.25 7.49 23.78
N LEU A 15 16.17 6.22 23.38
CA LEU A 15 15.90 5.86 22.00
C LEU A 15 14.56 6.50 21.63
N GLY A 16 14.62 7.74 21.13
CA GLY A 16 13.52 8.37 20.44
C GLY A 16 13.13 7.44 19.32
N ALA A 17 12.01 6.73 19.51
CA ALA A 17 11.32 6.05 18.46
C ALA A 17 11.05 7.11 17.39
N HIS A 18 11.93 7.15 16.37
CA HIS A 18 11.66 7.85 15.13
C HIS A 18 10.46 7.13 14.55
N ALA A 19 9.26 7.64 14.85
CA ALA A 19 8.08 7.36 14.07
C ALA A 19 8.42 7.82 12.66
N ALA A 20 8.88 6.87 11.83
CA ALA A 20 9.09 7.11 10.42
C ALA A 20 7.79 7.73 9.90
N PRO A 21 7.86 8.82 9.10
CA PRO A 21 6.66 9.46 8.59
C PRO A 21 5.81 8.38 7.94
N THR A 22 4.66 8.08 8.56
CA THR A 22 3.69 7.12 8.06
C THR A 22 3.24 7.67 6.73
N THR A 23 3.89 7.20 5.67
CA THR A 23 3.44 7.45 4.30
C THR A 23 2.00 7.00 4.28
N ALA A 24 1.07 7.93 4.00
CA ALA A 24 -0.36 7.66 4.06
C ALA A 24 -0.62 6.35 3.31
N ASP A 25 -1.25 5.39 4.00
CA ASP A 25 -1.50 4.08 3.46
C ASP A 25 -2.23 4.22 2.10
N PRO A 26 -1.60 3.80 0.99
CA PRO A 26 -2.14 4.08 -0.35
C PRO A 26 -3.30 3.16 -0.70
N TRP A 27 -3.47 2.06 0.02
CA TRP A 27 -4.41 1.01 -0.33
C TRP A 27 -5.87 1.46 -0.44
N PRO A 28 -6.41 2.27 0.49
CA PRO A 28 -7.76 2.78 0.34
C PRO A 28 -7.87 3.74 -0.85
N ALA A 29 -6.89 4.60 -1.10
CA ALA A 29 -7.08 5.75 -2.00
C ALA A 29 -6.60 5.50 -3.44
N SER A 30 -5.54 4.71 -3.61
CA SER A 30 -4.79 4.61 -4.86
C SER A 30 -5.11 3.34 -5.65
N PRO A 31 -5.00 3.37 -6.99
CA PRO A 31 -5.23 2.22 -7.87
C PRO A 31 -4.04 1.25 -7.84
N VAL A 32 -3.72 0.73 -6.65
CA VAL A 32 -2.54 -0.10 -6.38
C VAL A 32 -2.55 -1.37 -7.22
N LEU A 33 -3.69 -2.05 -7.35
CA LEU A 33 -3.76 -3.30 -8.10
C LEU A 33 -3.60 -3.05 -9.60
N VAL A 34 -4.17 -1.96 -10.12
CA VAL A 34 -3.95 -1.54 -11.51
C VAL A 34 -2.47 -1.32 -11.78
N ARG A 35 -1.77 -0.58 -10.91
CA ARG A 35 -0.33 -0.35 -11.08
C ARG A 35 0.47 -1.65 -11.07
N LEU A 36 0.23 -2.53 -10.11
CA LEU A 36 1.00 -3.78 -9.94
C LEU A 36 0.70 -4.86 -10.99
N PHE A 37 -0.54 -4.93 -11.48
CA PHE A 37 -1.01 -6.09 -12.26
C PHE A 37 -1.54 -5.77 -13.66
N ILE A 38 -1.81 -4.50 -13.98
CA ILE A 38 -2.32 -4.09 -15.31
C ILE A 38 -1.28 -3.29 -16.07
N LEU A 39 -0.66 -2.29 -15.44
CA LEU A 39 0.32 -1.44 -16.13
C LEU A 39 1.62 -2.20 -16.43
N PRO A 40 2.23 -1.99 -17.63
CA PRO A 40 3.51 -2.60 -17.97
C PRO A 40 4.62 -2.26 -16.96
N SER A 41 4.63 -1.02 -16.46
CA SER A 41 5.64 -0.52 -15.52
C SER A 41 5.63 -1.25 -14.17
N GLY A 42 4.49 -1.79 -13.74
CA GLY A 42 4.41 -2.52 -12.47
C GLY A 42 4.60 -4.02 -12.59
N ARG A 43 4.91 -4.57 -13.78
CA ARG A 43 5.09 -6.02 -13.97
C ARG A 43 6.17 -6.60 -13.04
N ALA A 44 7.30 -5.92 -12.91
CA ALA A 44 8.39 -6.33 -12.03
C ALA A 44 7.97 -6.30 -10.56
N ASP A 45 7.25 -5.25 -10.15
CA ASP A 45 6.73 -5.10 -8.79
C ASP A 45 5.66 -6.13 -8.45
N GLY A 46 4.74 -6.42 -9.37
CA GLY A 46 3.74 -7.49 -9.22
C GLY A 46 4.39 -8.87 -9.08
N ALA A 47 5.48 -9.13 -9.80
CA ALA A 47 6.27 -10.35 -9.66
C ALA A 47 7.04 -10.38 -8.32
N ALA A 48 7.58 -9.25 -7.87
CA ALA A 48 8.24 -9.12 -6.57
C ALA A 48 7.26 -9.38 -5.41
N LEU A 49 6.05 -8.81 -5.46
CA LEU A 49 4.97 -9.07 -4.49
C LEU A 49 4.61 -10.56 -4.47
N THR A 50 4.40 -11.15 -5.65
CA THR A 50 4.04 -12.56 -5.80
C THR A 50 5.05 -13.48 -5.13
N ARG A 51 6.35 -13.20 -5.33
CA ARG A 51 7.44 -13.95 -4.68
C ARG A 51 7.50 -13.69 -3.17
N ALA A 52 7.45 -12.42 -2.75
CA ALA A 52 7.59 -12.03 -1.35
C ALA A 52 6.52 -12.64 -0.44
N LEU A 53 5.30 -12.83 -0.95
CA LEU A 53 4.20 -13.43 -0.20
C LEU A 53 3.90 -14.88 -0.58
N ALA A 54 4.75 -15.47 -1.43
CA ALA A 54 4.54 -16.79 -2.01
C ALA A 54 3.09 -16.97 -2.51
N LEU A 55 2.58 -16.02 -3.30
CA LEU A 55 1.19 -16.05 -3.76
C LEU A 55 0.98 -17.23 -4.72
N THR A 56 -0.12 -17.95 -4.53
CA THR A 56 -0.48 -19.05 -5.43
C THR A 56 -0.96 -18.50 -6.78
N PRO A 57 -0.94 -19.31 -7.86
CA PRO A 57 -1.50 -18.90 -9.14
C PRO A 57 -2.96 -18.45 -9.04
N PHE A 58 -3.75 -19.11 -8.18
CA PHE A 58 -5.13 -18.72 -7.88
C PHE A 58 -5.22 -17.33 -7.23
N GLN A 59 -4.37 -17.05 -6.25
CA GLN A 59 -4.31 -15.73 -5.59
C GLN A 59 -3.91 -14.64 -6.59
N VAL A 60 -2.91 -14.89 -7.43
CA VAL A 60 -2.47 -13.95 -8.47
C VAL A 60 -3.60 -13.69 -9.49
N ALA A 61 -4.28 -14.74 -9.96
CA ALA A 61 -5.42 -14.59 -10.86
C ALA A 61 -6.57 -13.81 -10.22
N GLY A 62 -6.82 -14.03 -8.92
CA GLY A 62 -7.79 -13.26 -8.14
C GLY A 62 -7.43 -11.78 -8.07
N LEU A 63 -6.16 -11.45 -7.76
CA LEU A 63 -5.69 -10.07 -7.71
C LEU A 63 -5.78 -9.37 -9.07
N ARG A 64 -5.45 -10.08 -10.17
CA ARG A 64 -5.61 -9.56 -11.54
C ARG A 64 -7.07 -9.26 -11.88
N ARG A 65 -8.00 -10.15 -11.53
CA ARG A 65 -9.44 -9.91 -11.72
C ARG A 65 -9.94 -8.70 -10.92
N LEU A 66 -9.43 -8.51 -9.71
CA LEU A 66 -9.73 -7.33 -8.91
C LEU A 66 -9.12 -6.05 -9.52
N ALA A 67 -7.91 -6.14 -10.09
CA ALA A 67 -7.26 -5.04 -10.79
C ALA A 67 -8.04 -4.59 -12.04
N GLN A 68 -8.57 -5.53 -12.83
CA GLN A 68 -9.43 -5.21 -13.97
C GLN A 68 -10.71 -4.47 -13.55
N ARG A 69 -11.33 -4.90 -12.44
CA ARG A 69 -12.47 -4.19 -11.86
C ARG A 69 -12.08 -2.78 -11.41
N GLU A 70 -10.96 -2.64 -10.70
CA GLU A 70 -10.43 -1.32 -10.28
C GLU A 70 -10.18 -0.39 -11.47
N ALA A 71 -9.62 -0.92 -12.58
CA ALA A 71 -9.41 -0.14 -13.81
C ALA A 71 -10.72 0.37 -14.40
N ALA A 72 -11.73 -0.49 -14.55
CA ALA A 72 -13.05 -0.10 -15.07
C ALA A 72 -13.71 1.04 -14.25
N TYR A 73 -13.50 1.05 -12.92
CA TYR A 73 -14.00 2.14 -12.07
C TYR A 73 -13.18 3.43 -12.17
N GLY A 74 -11.87 3.31 -12.35
CA GLY A 74 -10.99 4.46 -12.58
C GLY A 74 -11.37 5.22 -13.86
N GLU A 75 -11.87 4.52 -14.88
CA GLU A 75 -12.40 5.16 -16.09
C GLU A 75 -13.71 5.89 -15.84
N ALA A 76 -14.66 5.27 -15.13
CA ALA A 76 -15.94 5.88 -14.80
C ALA A 76 -15.80 7.18 -13.98
N GLY A 77 -14.76 7.29 -13.14
CA GLY A 77 -14.47 8.50 -12.36
C GLY A 77 -13.97 9.69 -13.18
N ARG A 78 -13.50 9.50 -14.42
CA ARG A 78 -12.96 10.56 -15.28
C ARG A 78 -14.03 11.41 -15.98
N HIS A 79 -15.31 11.04 -15.87
CA HIS A 79 -16.41 11.65 -16.62
C HIS A 79 -17.36 12.53 -15.78
N VAL A 80 -17.00 12.89 -14.55
CA VAL A 80 -17.86 13.70 -13.68
C VAL A 80 -17.55 15.20 -13.79
N ILE A 81 -18.59 16.00 -14.07
CA ILE A 81 -18.49 17.43 -14.38
C ILE A 81 -19.13 18.29 -13.26
N GLY A 82 -20.10 17.76 -12.49
CA GLY A 82 -20.82 18.51 -11.44
C GLY A 82 -20.47 18.18 -9.98
N ARG A 83 -20.71 19.13 -9.04
CA ARG A 83 -20.41 18.98 -7.59
C ARG A 83 -21.27 17.91 -6.89
N GLN A 84 -22.55 17.78 -7.27
CA GLN A 84 -23.46 16.79 -6.67
C GLN A 84 -23.20 15.37 -7.23
N GLU A 85 -22.84 15.27 -8.51
CA GLU A 85 -22.33 14.04 -9.12
C GLU A 85 -20.98 13.63 -8.52
N ALA A 86 -20.12 14.59 -8.16
CA ALA A 86 -18.87 14.30 -7.48
C ALA A 86 -19.11 13.69 -6.08
N ALA A 87 -20.12 14.16 -5.35
CA ALA A 87 -20.48 13.60 -4.04
C ALA A 87 -20.99 12.16 -4.15
N SER A 88 -21.90 11.88 -5.09
CA SER A 88 -22.42 10.52 -5.31
C SER A 88 -21.34 9.58 -5.86
N LEU A 89 -20.48 10.07 -6.76
CA LEU A 89 -19.31 9.35 -7.25
C LEU A 89 -18.35 9.03 -6.10
N ASN A 90 -18.04 10.00 -5.23
CA ASN A 90 -17.14 9.82 -4.09
C ASN A 90 -17.67 8.75 -3.12
N ALA A 91 -18.98 8.76 -2.82
CA ALA A 91 -19.60 7.73 -1.99
C ALA A 91 -19.49 6.34 -2.64
N ARG A 92 -19.71 6.26 -3.96
CA ARG A 92 -19.57 5.01 -4.72
C ARG A 92 -18.13 4.52 -4.75
N ILE A 93 -17.15 5.41 -4.94
CA ILE A 93 -15.72 5.10 -4.87
C ILE A 93 -15.36 4.60 -3.48
N ALA A 94 -15.85 5.23 -2.40
CA ALA A 94 -15.59 4.79 -1.03
C ALA A 94 -16.13 3.38 -0.76
N ALA A 95 -17.38 3.09 -1.13
CA ALA A 95 -17.96 1.75 -1.00
C ALA A 95 -17.16 0.70 -1.79
N MET A 96 -16.71 1.06 -3.00
CA MET A 96 -15.87 0.18 -3.83
C MET A 96 -14.51 -0.10 -3.20
N ARG A 97 -13.90 0.88 -2.54
CA ARG A 97 -12.62 0.72 -1.84
C ARG A 97 -12.76 -0.26 -0.67
N VAL A 98 -13.86 -0.18 0.09
CA VAL A 98 -14.18 -1.15 1.16
C VAL A 98 -14.38 -2.55 0.58
N GLU A 99 -15.11 -2.67 -0.52
CA GLU A 99 -15.37 -3.96 -1.17
C GLU A 99 -14.08 -4.59 -1.75
N LYS A 100 -13.20 -3.78 -2.34
CA LYS A 100 -11.86 -4.21 -2.76
C LYS A 100 -11.09 -4.77 -1.57
N ASP A 101 -11.05 -4.03 -0.45
CA ASP A 101 -10.34 -4.45 0.75
C ASP A 101 -10.83 -5.79 1.26
N ARG A 102 -12.16 -5.94 1.38
CA ARG A 102 -12.81 -7.17 1.81
C ARG A 102 -12.43 -8.36 0.91
N LYS A 103 -12.51 -8.18 -0.41
CA LYS A 103 -12.18 -9.25 -1.37
C LYS A 103 -10.71 -9.65 -1.32
N VAL A 104 -9.80 -8.69 -1.17
CA VAL A 104 -8.37 -8.98 -1.05
C VAL A 104 -8.07 -9.68 0.27
N ARG A 105 -8.73 -9.28 1.36
CA ARG A 105 -8.62 -9.97 2.66
C ARG A 105 -9.06 -11.42 2.58
N VAL A 106 -10.22 -11.68 1.97
CA VAL A 106 -10.72 -13.05 1.76
C VAL A 106 -9.78 -13.86 0.87
N LEU A 107 -9.29 -13.28 -0.22
CA LEU A 107 -8.42 -13.96 -1.18
C LEU A 107 -7.05 -14.32 -0.61
N LEU A 108 -6.48 -13.42 0.20
CA LEU A 108 -5.13 -13.59 0.75
C LEU A 108 -5.12 -14.28 2.13
N GLY A 109 -6.25 -14.27 2.85
CA GLY A 109 -6.36 -14.86 4.17
C GLY A 109 -5.29 -14.32 5.12
N ALA A 110 -4.53 -15.22 5.74
CA ALA A 110 -3.44 -14.89 6.66
C ALA A 110 -2.32 -14.03 6.02
N LYS A 111 -2.20 -14.00 4.68
CA LYS A 111 -1.20 -13.18 3.97
C LYS A 111 -1.62 -11.72 3.83
N TYR A 112 -2.87 -11.37 4.16
CA TYR A 112 -3.40 -10.03 3.97
C TYR A 112 -2.62 -8.94 4.76
N PRO A 113 -2.26 -9.11 6.04
CA PRO A 113 -1.47 -8.10 6.75
C PRO A 113 -0.09 -7.86 6.10
N ALA A 114 0.59 -8.93 5.69
CA ALA A 114 1.88 -8.85 5.00
C ALA A 114 1.74 -8.16 3.63
N PHE A 115 0.65 -8.40 2.93
CA PHE A 115 0.31 -7.66 1.71
C PHE A 115 0.16 -6.15 1.96
N ARG A 116 -0.59 -5.75 2.99
CA ARG A 116 -0.81 -4.32 3.33
C ARG A 116 0.51 -3.64 3.67
N HIS A 117 1.35 -4.30 4.46
CA HIS A 117 2.67 -3.82 4.78
C HIS A 117 3.56 -3.67 3.53
N TRP A 118 3.61 -4.71 2.68
CA TRP A 118 4.39 -4.68 1.44
C TRP A 118 3.98 -3.52 0.54
N VAL A 119 2.67 -3.31 0.37
CA VAL A 119 2.12 -2.20 -0.43
C VAL A 119 2.54 -0.85 0.12
N GLY A 120 2.48 -0.66 1.45
CA GLY A 120 2.92 0.58 2.09
C GLY A 120 4.39 0.89 1.81
N VAL A 121 5.28 -0.10 1.99
CA VAL A 121 6.72 0.05 1.74
C VAL A 121 7.02 0.30 0.25
N TRP A 122 6.37 -0.46 -0.64
CA TRP A 122 6.51 -0.28 -2.08
C TRP A 122 6.08 1.14 -2.50
N TRP A 123 4.93 1.60 -2.02
CA TRP A 123 4.41 2.92 -2.38
C TRP A 123 5.28 4.07 -1.89
N ALA A 124 5.81 3.98 -0.66
CA ALA A 124 6.75 4.97 -0.16
C ALA A 124 7.98 5.12 -1.06
N ARG A 125 8.48 4.03 -1.66
CA ARG A 125 9.56 4.08 -2.65
C ARG A 125 9.12 4.73 -3.96
N GLN A 126 7.92 4.40 -4.44
CA GLN A 126 7.38 4.98 -5.68
C GLN A 126 7.15 6.49 -5.57
N VAL A 127 6.64 6.97 -4.44
CA VAL A 127 6.44 8.41 -4.18
C VAL A 127 7.78 9.14 -4.08
N LYS A 128 8.77 8.57 -3.39
CA LYS A 128 10.11 9.17 -3.29
C LYS A 128 10.85 9.23 -4.63
N ALA A 129 10.66 8.24 -5.50
CA ALA A 129 11.30 8.20 -6.82
C ALA A 129 10.68 9.19 -7.83
N ALA A 130 9.51 9.75 -7.52
CA ALA A 130 8.80 10.70 -8.38
C ALA A 130 8.96 12.17 -7.92
N GLN A 131 9.72 12.41 -6.85
CA GLN A 131 10.12 13.73 -6.34
C GLN A 131 11.52 14.07 -6.85
#